data_AF-A0A392R0W1-F1
#
_entry.id   AF-A0A392R0W1-F1
#
_cell.length_a   1.000
_cell.length_b   1.000
_cell.length_c   1.000
_cell.angle_alpha   90.00
_cell.angle_beta   90.00
_cell.angle_gamma   90.00
#
_symmetry.space_group_name_H-M   'P 1'
#
loop_
_entity.id
_entity.type
_entity.pdbx_description
1 polymer ?
#
loop_
_entity_poly.entity_id
_entity_poly.type
_entity_poly.pdbx_seq_one_letter_code
_entity_poly.pdbx_strand_id
1 'polypeptide(L)'
;HFFYSGCPEECRVAVSSLMFAAARFSDLPELRDLRQIFQERYGSSVECFVNQEFAANLDSKSSTLEKKVCLMQEIASEFSINWDSKAFKLRMSRPSAFAQVRFSVFPFHF
;
A
#
# COMPACT_ATOMS: atom_id res chain seq x y z
N HIS A 1 32.78 -20.98 -6.12
CA HIS A 1 32.69 -20.09 -7.30
C HIS A 1 31.24 -20.09 -7.78
N PHE A 2 30.38 -19.21 -7.25
CA PHE A 2 28.98 -19.11 -7.68
C PHE A 2 28.54 -17.63 -7.71
N PHE A 3 28.39 -17.12 -8.93
CA PHE A 3 27.51 -16.04 -9.41
C PHE A 3 27.16 -14.87 -8.46
N TYR A 4 28.10 -13.95 -8.23
CA TYR A 4 27.74 -12.53 -8.06
C TYR A 4 27.56 -11.90 -9.46
N SER A 5 26.66 -12.44 -10.25
CA SER A 5 26.21 -11.77 -11.47
C SER A 5 25.12 -10.81 -11.03
N GLY A 6 25.43 -9.51 -10.97
CA GLY A 6 24.42 -8.48 -10.76
C GLY A 6 23.22 -8.70 -11.69
N CYS A 7 22.02 -8.37 -11.22
CA CYS A 7 20.82 -8.55 -12.02
C CYS A 7 20.97 -7.77 -13.35
N PRO A 8 20.80 -8.44 -14.51
CA PRO A 8 20.89 -7.78 -15.81
C PRO A 8 19.88 -6.63 -15.87
N GLU A 9 20.28 -5.54 -16.51
CA GLU A 9 19.49 -4.29 -16.53
C GLU A 9 18.05 -4.53 -17.02
N GLU A 10 17.91 -5.39 -18.03
CA GLU A 10 16.63 -5.77 -18.64
C GLU A 10 15.66 -6.43 -17.65
N CYS A 11 16.17 -7.18 -16.68
CA CYS A 11 15.35 -7.89 -15.69
C CYS A 11 15.24 -7.14 -14.37
N ARG A 12 16.06 -6.10 -14.15
CA ARG A 12 16.15 -5.44 -12.85
C ARG A 12 14.81 -4.88 -12.40
N VAL A 13 14.09 -4.18 -13.27
CA VAL A 13 12.77 -3.62 -12.95
C VAL A 13 11.76 -4.70 -12.58
N ALA A 14 11.77 -5.82 -13.32
CA ALA A 14 10.85 -6.94 -13.08
C ALA A 14 11.16 -7.64 -11.74
N VAL A 15 12.43 -7.96 -11.47
CA VAL A 15 12.87 -8.57 -10.21
C VAL A 15 12.54 -7.67 -9.03
N SER A 16 12.82 -6.37 -9.15
CA SER A 16 12.57 -5.39 -8.09
C SER A 16 11.07 -5.25 -7.81
N SER A 17 10.25 -5.15 -8.86
CA SER A 17 8.79 -5.05 -8.74
C SER A 17 8.19 -6.31 -8.13
N LEU A 18 8.70 -7.49 -8.48
CA LEU A 18 8.28 -8.75 -7.88
C LEU A 18 8.65 -8.83 -6.40
N MET A 19 9.89 -8.49 -6.03
CA MET A 19 10.31 -8.44 -4.62
C MET A 19 9.47 -7.45 -3.81
N PHE A 20 9.11 -6.31 -4.39
CA PHE A 20 8.21 -5.32 -3.80
C PHE A 20 6.79 -5.86 -3.62
N ALA A 21 6.27 -6.60 -4.59
CA ALA A 21 4.96 -7.25 -4.50
C ALA A 21 4.95 -8.32 -3.39
N ALA A 22 5.95 -9.19 -3.38
CA ALA A 22 6.08 -10.26 -2.40
C ALA A 22 6.11 -9.77 -0.93
N ALA A 23 6.62 -8.56 -0.69
CA ALA A 23 6.57 -7.93 0.63
C ALA A 23 5.15 -7.48 1.05
N ARG A 24 4.24 -7.24 0.09
CA ARG A 24 2.87 -6.74 0.31
C ARG A 24 1.80 -7.82 0.21
N PHE A 25 2.05 -8.90 -0.53
CA PHE A 25 1.11 -10.01 -0.69
C PHE A 25 1.46 -11.15 0.27
N SER A 26 0.85 -11.13 1.47
CA SER A 26 0.99 -12.22 2.45
C SER A 26 0.33 -13.52 2.02
N ASP A 27 -0.67 -13.41 1.14
CA ASP A 27 -1.59 -14.50 0.82
C ASP A 27 -1.08 -15.38 -0.33
N LEU A 28 0.06 -15.00 -0.92
CA LEU A 28 0.73 -15.72 -2.01
C LEU A 28 2.12 -16.17 -1.53
N PRO A 29 2.23 -17.35 -0.88
CA PRO A 29 3.50 -17.85 -0.35
C PRO A 29 4.56 -18.05 -1.44
N GLU A 30 4.15 -18.38 -2.68
CA GLU A 30 5.04 -18.57 -3.82
C GLU A 30 5.84 -17.29 -4.15
N LEU A 31 5.23 -16.12 -3.94
CA LEU A 31 5.92 -14.84 -4.12
C LEU A 31 6.99 -14.61 -3.04
N ARG A 32 6.75 -15.10 -1.82
CA ARG A 32 7.74 -15.01 -0.73
C ARG A 32 8.97 -15.86 -1.02
N ASP A 33 8.76 -17.07 -1.52
CA ASP A 33 9.85 -17.96 -1.92
C ASP A 33 10.69 -17.34 -3.04
N LEU A 34 10.04 -16.76 -4.06
CA LEU A 34 10.72 -16.04 -5.13
C LEU A 34 11.51 -14.83 -4.62
N ARG A 35 10.94 -14.06 -3.67
CA ARG A 35 11.64 -12.94 -3.04
C ARG A 35 12.90 -13.40 -2.33
N GLN A 36 12.84 -14.51 -1.59
CA GLN A 36 14.00 -15.07 -0.91
C GLN A 36 15.08 -15.48 -1.92
N ILE A 37 14.72 -16.22 -2.97
CA ILE A 37 15.66 -16.65 -4.01
C ILE A 37 16.33 -15.44 -4.67
N PHE A 38 15.57 -14.40 -5.02
CA PHE A 38 16.15 -13.21 -5.64
C PHE A 38 17.00 -12.39 -4.67
N GLN A 39 16.65 -12.34 -3.40
CA GLN A 39 17.43 -11.66 -2.38
C GLN A 39 18.76 -12.37 -2.11
N GLU A 40 18.78 -13.71 -2.10
CA GLU A 40 20.01 -14.51 -2.00
C GLU A 40 20.90 -14.36 -3.24
N ARG A 41 20.28 -14.24 -4.43
CA ARG A 41 21.00 -14.16 -5.73
C ARG A 41 21.53 -12.77 -6.07
N TYR A 42 20.78 -11.71 -5.77
CA TYR A 42 21.07 -10.34 -6.21
C TYR A 42 21.25 -9.34 -5.06
N GLY A 43 21.03 -9.77 -3.82
CA GLY A 43 21.03 -8.88 -2.65
C GLY A 43 19.82 -7.95 -2.62
N SER A 44 19.82 -7.02 -1.66
CA SER A 44 18.75 -6.03 -1.49
C SER A 44 18.88 -4.80 -2.39
N SER A 45 19.99 -4.64 -3.13
CA SER A 45 20.25 -3.41 -3.91
C SER A 45 19.29 -3.21 -5.08
N VAL A 46 18.60 -4.27 -5.52
CA VAL A 46 17.63 -4.21 -6.61
C VAL A 46 16.32 -3.56 -6.19
N GLU A 47 15.93 -3.54 -4.91
CA GLU A 47 14.64 -2.95 -4.47
C GLU A 47 14.46 -1.45 -4.84
N CYS A 48 15.51 -0.74 -5.26
CA CYS A 48 15.44 0.65 -5.71
C CYS A 48 14.84 0.84 -7.13
N PHE A 49 14.72 -0.21 -7.95
CA PHE A 49 14.35 -0.10 -9.38
C PHE A 49 12.90 -0.52 -9.67
N VAL A 50 12.03 -0.49 -8.66
CA VAL A 50 10.62 -0.83 -8.80
C VAL A 50 9.94 0.12 -9.79
N ASN A 51 9.05 -0.43 -10.62
CA ASN A 51 8.20 0.39 -11.48
C ASN A 51 7.32 1.32 -10.62
N GLN A 52 7.39 2.63 -10.85
CA GLN A 52 6.69 3.62 -10.01
C GLN A 52 5.16 3.52 -10.08
N GLU A 53 4.60 3.21 -11.25
CA GLU A 53 3.17 2.99 -11.43
C GLU A 53 2.71 1.75 -10.65
N PHE A 54 3.49 0.67 -10.73
CA PHE A 54 3.26 -0.55 -9.96
C PHE A 54 3.31 -0.30 -8.45
N ALA A 55 4.32 0.46 -7.98
CA ALA A 55 4.43 0.83 -6.58
C ALA A 55 3.25 1.69 -6.12
N ALA A 56 2.79 2.64 -6.95
CA ALA A 56 1.65 3.50 -6.64
C ALA A 56 0.33 2.72 -6.56
N ASN A 57 0.10 1.77 -7.47
CA ASN A 57 -1.08 0.90 -7.45
C ASN A 57 -1.15 0.03 -6.18
N LEU A 58 0.00 -0.37 -5.65
CA LEU A 58 0.10 -1.18 -4.43
C LEU A 58 0.22 -0.35 -3.14
N ASP A 59 0.27 0.98 -3.24
CA ASP A 59 0.29 1.84 -2.06
C ASP A 59 -1.12 2.08 -1.53
N SER A 60 -1.48 1.30 -0.50
CA SER A 60 -2.73 1.43 0.26
C SER A 60 -2.98 2.85 0.82
N LYS A 61 -1.95 3.69 0.94
CA LYS A 61 -2.06 5.05 1.50
C LYS A 61 -2.57 6.09 0.50
N SER A 62 -2.63 5.77 -0.80
CA SER A 62 -2.90 6.74 -1.87
C SER A 62 -4.39 7.00 -2.17
N SER A 63 -5.31 6.30 -1.51
CA SER A 63 -6.74 6.46 -1.81
C SER A 63 -7.30 7.75 -1.18
N THR A 64 -7.46 8.77 -2.03
CA THR A 64 -8.09 10.06 -1.68
C THR A 64 -9.53 9.87 -1.20
N LEU A 65 -10.00 10.72 -0.27
CA LEU A 65 -11.39 10.73 0.19
C LEU A 65 -12.40 10.78 -0.97
N GLU A 66 -12.10 11.57 -2.00
CA GLU A 66 -12.93 11.67 -3.21
C GLU A 66 -13.08 10.33 -3.94
N LYS A 67 -12.00 9.57 -4.11
CA LYS A 67 -12.03 8.24 -4.74
C LYS A 67 -12.88 7.27 -3.92
N LYS A 68 -12.74 7.31 -2.59
CA LYS A 68 -13.56 6.47 -1.67
C LYS A 68 -15.04 6.80 -1.80
N VAL A 69 -15.38 8.09 -1.87
CA VAL A 69 -16.76 8.53 -2.01
C VAL A 69 -17.35 8.14 -3.36
N CYS A 70 -16.58 8.29 -4.44
CA CYS A 70 -17.01 7.90 -5.78
C CYS A 70 -17.37 6.41 -5.82
N LEU A 71 -16.46 5.54 -5.36
CA LEU A 71 -16.67 4.10 -5.34
C LEU A 71 -17.88 3.70 -4.48
N MET A 72 -18.05 4.31 -3.31
CA MET A 72 -19.21 4.04 -2.45
C MET A 72 -20.53 4.48 -3.10
N GLN A 73 -20.52 5.59 -3.85
CA GLN A 73 -21.70 6.04 -4.59
C GLN A 73 -22.06 5.06 -5.70
N GLU A 74 -21.06 4.55 -6.44
CA GLU A 74 -21.26 3.54 -7.50
C GLU A 74 -21.89 2.28 -6.94
N ILE A 75 -21.32 1.71 -5.88
CA ILE A 75 -21.86 0.52 -5.19
C ILE A 75 -23.29 0.82 -4.69
N ALA A 76 -23.52 1.95 -4.00
CA ALA A 76 -24.84 2.29 -3.50
C ALA A 76 -25.88 2.39 -4.64
N SER A 77 -25.48 2.92 -5.79
CA SER A 77 -26.35 3.04 -6.96
C SER A 77 -26.69 1.67 -7.56
N GLU A 78 -25.71 0.77 -7.65
CA GLU A 78 -25.90 -0.61 -8.12
C GLU A 78 -26.93 -1.38 -7.27
N PHE A 79 -26.88 -1.19 -5.96
CA PHE A 79 -27.80 -1.86 -5.03
C PHE A 79 -29.06 -1.03 -4.69
N SER A 80 -29.30 0.09 -5.39
CA SER A 80 -30.44 1.00 -5.13
C SER A 80 -30.53 1.49 -3.68
N ILE A 81 -29.37 1.65 -3.02
CA ILE A 81 -29.25 2.17 -1.67
C ILE A 81 -29.22 3.69 -1.73
N ASN A 82 -30.12 4.35 -1.01
CA ASN A 82 -30.05 5.80 -0.82
C ASN A 82 -28.91 6.14 0.15
N TRP A 83 -27.74 6.44 -0.41
CA TRP A 83 -26.53 6.75 0.34
C TRP A 83 -26.16 8.24 0.24
N ASP A 84 -25.96 8.90 1.39
CA ASP A 84 -25.60 10.32 1.47
C ASP A 84 -24.08 10.52 1.48
N SER A 85 -23.53 10.84 0.31
CA SER A 85 -22.11 11.14 0.12
C SER A 85 -21.65 12.38 0.91
N LYS A 86 -22.50 13.39 1.13
CA LYS A 86 -22.15 14.61 1.88
C LYS A 86 -22.02 14.31 3.37
N ALA A 87 -22.97 13.57 3.92
CA ALA A 87 -22.92 13.12 5.31
C ALA A 87 -21.67 12.25 5.57
N PHE A 88 -21.32 11.37 4.61
CA PHE A 88 -20.11 10.57 4.70
C PHE A 88 -18.83 11.42 4.69
N LYS A 89 -18.69 12.36 3.74
CA LYS A 89 -17.53 13.27 3.67
C LYS A 89 -17.35 14.03 4.98
N LEU A 90 -18.44 14.60 5.51
CA LEU A 90 -18.42 15.32 6.79
C LEU A 90 -17.94 14.44 7.94
N ARG A 91 -18.37 13.18 8.00
CA ARG A 91 -17.93 12.23 9.03
C ARG A 91 -16.44 11.91 8.92
N MET A 92 -15.90 11.79 7.71
CA MET A 92 -14.48 11.50 7.48
C MET A 92 -13.57 12.70 7.77
N SER A 93 -14.09 13.93 7.63
CA SER A 93 -13.37 15.17 8.00
C SER A 93 -13.35 15.43 9.50
N ARG A 94 -14.21 14.77 10.28
CA ARG A 94 -14.21 14.88 11.73
C ARG A 94 -13.06 14.05 12.31
N PRO A 95 -12.18 14.63 13.15
CA PRO A 95 -11.22 13.82 13.90
C PRO A 95 -11.98 12.80 14.74
N SER A 96 -11.56 11.54 14.71
CA SER A 96 -12.23 10.48 15.47
C SER A 96 -12.21 10.83 16.96
N ALA A 97 -13.28 10.51 17.69
CA ALA A 97 -13.34 10.72 19.14
C ALA A 97 -12.15 10.06 19.87
N PHE A 98 -11.60 8.97 19.31
CA PHE A 98 -10.38 8.32 19.79
C PHE A 98 -9.11 9.16 19.64
N ALA A 99 -9.00 10.02 18.63
CA ALA A 99 -7.89 10.96 18.49
C ALA A 99 -7.95 12.07 19.56
N GLN A 100 -9.15 12.48 19.96
CA GLN A 100 -9.36 13.53 20.96
C GLN A 100 -8.99 13.08 22.39
N VAL A 101 -9.18 11.80 22.73
CA VAL A 101 -8.83 11.27 24.07
C VAL A 101 -7.31 11.26 24.31
N ARG A 102 -6.46 11.16 23.27
CA ARG A 102 -5.00 11.22 23.46
C ARG A 102 -4.47 12.62 23.73
N PHE A 103 -5.21 13.68 23.38
CA PHE A 103 -4.77 15.06 23.60
C PHE A 103 -5.23 15.65 24.94
N SER A 104 -6.18 15.02 25.64
CA SER A 104 -6.70 15.50 26.92
C SER A 104 -6.13 14.80 28.16
N VAL A 105 -5.33 13.74 28.00
CA VAL A 105 -4.83 12.92 29.15
C VAL A 105 -3.38 13.25 29.56
N PHE A 106 -2.69 14.16 28.87
CA PHE A 106 -1.42 14.71 29.38
C PHE A 106 -1.56 16.20 29.67
N PRO A 107 -2.06 16.60 30.85
CA PRO A 107 -1.66 17.88 31.39
C PRO A 107 -0.17 17.75 31.70
N PHE A 108 0.67 18.42 30.91
CA PHE A 108 2.05 18.65 31.25
C PHE A 108 2.11 19.23 32.67
N HIS A 109 2.70 18.49 33.60
CA HIS A 109 3.23 19.07 34.82
C HIS A 109 4.75 18.94 34.75
N PHE A 110 5.40 20.11 34.66
CA PHE A 110 6.83 20.33 34.84
C PHE A 110 7.24 20.01 36.29
#